data_AF-A0A2H9RRJ4-F1
#
_entry.id   AF-A0A2H9RRJ4-F1
#
_cell.length_a   1.000
_cell.length_b   1.000
_cell.length_c   1.000
_cell.angle_alpha   90.00
_cell.angle_beta   90.00
_cell.angle_gamma   90.00
#
_symmetry.space_group_name_H-M   'P 1'
#
loop_
_entity.id
_entity.type
_entity.pdbx_description
1 polymer ?
#
loop_
_entity_poly.entity_id
_entity_poly.type
_entity_poly.pdbx_seq_one_letter_code
_entity_poly.pdbx_strand_id
1 'polypeptide(L)'
;MGKRGRPSKVKQLYIERALRSCFERALSVAFASRETKTNINTVKKYYRVFSDEIKLSEQPDFIEKSKESIQSCALAIDIQISKLYKLQDKLEVQMNSEIKQHGKITPALYKISLNLSKSITDLLFRKTDLVISPTADITLSNYIKEDAAVA
;
A
#
# COMPACT_ATOMS: atom_id res chain seq x y z
N MET A 1 -1.42 -9.11 40.12
CA MET A 1 -1.43 -9.76 38.79
C MET A 1 -2.86 -9.79 38.25
N GLY A 2 -3.19 -8.94 37.27
CA GLY A 2 -4.56 -8.78 36.76
C GLY A 2 -4.93 -9.89 35.77
N LYS A 3 -6.06 -10.57 36.02
CA LYS A 3 -6.61 -11.67 35.22
C LYS A 3 -6.70 -11.28 33.73
N ARG A 4 -6.04 -12.05 32.85
CA ARG A 4 -6.20 -11.99 31.39
C ARG A 4 -7.59 -12.51 31.00
N GLY A 5 -8.62 -11.72 31.28
CA GLY A 5 -9.99 -11.98 30.86
C GLY A 5 -10.24 -11.49 29.43
N ARG A 6 -11.19 -12.13 28.74
CA ARG A 6 -11.70 -11.71 27.42
C ARG A 6 -12.10 -10.22 27.50
N PRO A 7 -11.63 -9.35 26.57
CA PRO A 7 -11.97 -7.93 26.60
C PRO A 7 -13.49 -7.72 26.57
N SER A 8 -14.00 -6.68 27.23
CA SER A 8 -15.44 -6.37 27.24
C SER A 8 -16.00 -6.18 25.83
N LYS A 9 -17.31 -6.40 25.62
CA LYS A 9 -17.96 -6.25 24.30
C LYS A 9 -17.68 -4.88 23.66
N VAL A 10 -17.71 -3.81 24.46
CA VAL A 10 -17.40 -2.44 24.01
C VAL A 10 -15.95 -2.33 23.52
N LYS A 11 -15.02 -2.96 24.23
CA LYS A 11 -13.60 -2.96 23.86
C LYS A 11 -13.33 -3.81 22.62
N GLN A 12 -14.08 -4.89 22.42
CA GLN A 12 -14.01 -5.69 21.19
C GLN A 12 -14.48 -4.87 19.96
N LEU A 13 -15.62 -4.17 20.07
CA LEU A 13 -16.12 -3.28 19.02
C LEU A 13 -15.13 -2.15 18.65
N TYR A 14 -14.48 -1.56 19.64
CA TYR A 14 -13.46 -0.54 19.40
C TYR A 14 -12.24 -1.10 18.65
N ILE A 15 -11.75 -2.28 19.08
CA ILE A 15 -10.63 -2.96 18.42
C ILE A 15 -11.00 -3.33 16.98
N GLU A 16 -12.20 -3.86 16.77
CA GLU A 16 -12.70 -4.25 15.45
C GLU A 16 -12.74 -3.06 14.49
N ARG A 17 -13.32 -1.92 14.88
CA ARG A 17 -13.36 -0.70 14.05
C ARG A 17 -11.97 -0.18 13.68
N ALA A 18 -11.07 -0.12 14.67
CA ALA A 18 -9.71 0.35 14.43
C ALA A 18 -8.95 -0.59 13.47
N LEU A 19 -9.10 -1.90 13.65
CA LEU A 19 -8.47 -2.89 12.78
C LEU A 19 -9.10 -2.96 11.39
N ARG A 20 -10.42 -2.73 11.26
CA ARG A 20 -11.11 -2.65 9.96
C ARG A 20 -10.57 -1.51 9.12
N SER A 21 -10.39 -0.33 9.73
CA SER A 21 -9.76 0.81 9.05
C SER A 21 -8.32 0.52 8.61
N CYS A 22 -7.52 -0.19 9.42
CA CYS A 22 -6.18 -0.61 9.02
C CYS A 22 -6.22 -1.64 7.87
N PHE A 23 -7.16 -2.57 7.92
CA PHE A 23 -7.35 -3.63 6.93
C PHE A 23 -7.72 -3.05 5.56
N GLU A 24 -8.69 -2.14 5.51
CA GLU A 24 -9.14 -1.46 4.28
C GLU A 24 -8.05 -0.61 3.62
N ARG A 25 -7.06 -0.16 4.41
CA ARG A 25 -5.88 0.58 3.93
C ARG A 25 -4.71 -0.33 3.54
N ALA A 26 -4.94 -1.65 3.46
CA ALA A 26 -3.94 -2.67 3.18
C ALA A 26 -2.71 -2.61 4.12
N LEU A 27 -2.89 -2.13 5.36
CA LEU A 27 -1.80 -2.05 6.33
C LEU A 27 -1.51 -3.43 6.90
N SER A 28 -0.22 -3.78 7.02
CA SER A 28 0.20 -5.10 7.47
C SER A 28 -0.26 -5.39 8.90
N VAL A 29 -0.43 -6.68 9.23
CA VAL A 29 -0.74 -7.16 10.58
C VAL A 29 0.23 -6.61 11.63
N ALA A 30 1.52 -6.54 11.28
CA ALA A 30 2.57 -6.02 12.18
C ALA A 30 2.39 -4.51 12.43
N PHE A 31 2.03 -3.74 11.39
CA PHE A 31 1.75 -2.32 11.52
C PHE A 31 0.49 -2.09 12.36
N ALA A 32 -0.61 -2.73 12.02
CA ALA A 32 -1.90 -2.60 12.72
C ALA A 32 -1.80 -3.04 14.19
N SER A 33 -1.02 -4.06 14.51
CA SER A 33 -0.76 -4.50 15.89
C SER A 33 -0.06 -3.41 16.72
N ARG A 34 0.95 -2.75 16.16
CA ARG A 34 1.65 -1.63 16.80
C ARG A 34 0.73 -0.42 16.96
N GLU A 35 0.07 -0.02 15.88
CA GLU A 35 -0.75 1.19 15.82
C GLU A 35 -1.93 1.12 16.79
N THR A 36 -2.65 0.00 16.78
CA THR A 36 -3.84 -0.18 17.63
C THR A 36 -3.52 -0.70 19.03
N LYS A 37 -2.24 -0.97 19.32
CA LYS A 37 -1.78 -1.65 20.55
C LYS A 37 -2.53 -2.98 20.79
N THR A 38 -2.93 -3.64 19.71
CA THR A 38 -3.64 -4.92 19.74
C THR A 38 -2.67 -6.06 19.56
N ASN A 39 -2.85 -7.16 20.32
CA ASN A 39 -2.01 -8.34 20.18
C ASN A 39 -2.03 -8.87 18.73
N ILE A 40 -0.85 -9.18 18.19
CA ILE A 40 -0.67 -9.58 16.79
C ILE A 40 -1.54 -10.78 16.39
N ASN A 41 -1.77 -11.76 17.29
CA ASN A 41 -2.62 -12.92 17.01
C ASN A 41 -4.09 -12.53 16.94
N THR A 42 -4.50 -11.52 17.72
CA THR A 42 -5.84 -10.94 17.63
C THR A 42 -6.01 -10.21 16.31
N VAL A 43 -5.00 -9.45 15.86
CA VAL A 43 -5.04 -8.77 14.55
C VAL A 43 -5.13 -9.79 13.41
N LYS A 44 -4.31 -10.84 13.42
CA LYS A 44 -4.40 -11.95 12.44
C LYS A 44 -5.78 -12.57 12.41
N LYS A 45 -6.40 -12.78 13.59
CA LYS A 45 -7.75 -13.34 13.69
C LYS A 45 -8.78 -12.41 13.03
N TYR A 46 -8.79 -11.12 13.37
CA TYR A 46 -9.73 -10.17 12.79
C TYR A 46 -9.52 -9.98 11.28
N TYR A 47 -8.28 -9.88 10.82
CA TYR A 47 -7.97 -9.79 9.39
C TYR A 47 -8.45 -11.03 8.62
N ARG A 48 -8.31 -12.23 9.22
CA ARG A 48 -8.86 -13.45 8.65
C ARG A 48 -10.39 -13.38 8.57
N VAL A 49 -11.06 -12.97 9.65
CA VAL A 49 -12.52 -12.80 9.67
C VAL A 49 -12.97 -11.80 8.61
N PHE A 50 -12.35 -10.63 8.51
CA PHE A 50 -12.69 -9.64 7.48
C PHE A 50 -12.44 -10.16 6.06
N SER A 51 -11.34 -10.90 5.86
CA SER A 51 -11.06 -11.55 4.58
C SER A 51 -12.08 -12.65 4.27
N ASP A 52 -12.54 -13.39 5.26
CA ASP A 52 -13.53 -14.45 5.09
C ASP A 52 -14.95 -13.87 4.91
N GLU A 53 -15.28 -12.74 5.54
CA GLU A 53 -16.51 -11.97 5.27
C GLU A 53 -16.56 -11.50 3.82
N ILE A 54 -15.44 -10.96 3.32
CA ILE A 54 -15.23 -10.61 1.91
C ILE A 54 -15.47 -11.84 1.03
N LYS A 55 -14.74 -12.94 1.25
CA LYS A 55 -14.89 -14.19 0.48
C LYS A 55 -16.29 -14.80 0.53
N LEU A 56 -16.97 -14.78 1.68
CA LEU A 56 -18.31 -15.35 1.85
C LEU A 56 -19.39 -14.47 1.22
N SER A 57 -19.11 -13.17 1.03
CA SER A 57 -19.94 -12.27 0.23
C SER A 57 -19.67 -12.37 -1.28
N GLU A 58 -18.61 -13.07 -1.69
CA GLU A 58 -18.02 -12.98 -3.04
C GLU A 58 -17.80 -14.37 -3.67
N GLN A 59 -18.75 -14.81 -4.48
CA GLN A 59 -18.52 -15.86 -5.48
C GLN A 59 -18.49 -15.36 -6.94
N PRO A 60 -19.02 -14.18 -7.33
CA PRO A 60 -18.84 -13.70 -8.72
C PRO A 60 -17.67 -12.71 -8.96
N ASP A 61 -17.32 -11.83 -8.01
CA ASP A 61 -16.62 -10.57 -8.37
C ASP A 61 -15.13 -10.51 -8.01
N PHE A 62 -14.48 -11.64 -7.72
CA PHE A 62 -13.05 -11.68 -7.34
C PHE A 62 -12.14 -11.01 -8.40
N ILE A 63 -12.42 -11.25 -9.67
CA ILE A 63 -11.68 -10.66 -10.79
C ILE A 63 -11.87 -9.15 -10.84
N GLU A 64 -13.10 -8.68 -10.67
CA GLU A 64 -13.44 -7.27 -10.70
C GLU A 64 -12.77 -6.53 -9.54
N LYS A 65 -12.83 -7.07 -8.32
CA LYS A 65 -12.15 -6.50 -7.15
C LYS A 65 -10.64 -6.54 -7.25
N SER A 66 -10.06 -7.55 -7.88
CA SER A 66 -8.63 -7.57 -8.19
C SER A 66 -8.26 -6.41 -9.11
N LYS A 67 -9.08 -6.11 -10.12
CA LYS A 67 -8.90 -4.98 -11.04
C LYS A 67 -9.07 -3.64 -10.32
N GLU A 68 -10.10 -3.49 -9.50
CA GLU A 68 -10.34 -2.30 -8.68
C GLU A 68 -9.21 -2.04 -7.68
N SER A 69 -8.67 -3.10 -7.05
CA SER A 69 -7.55 -2.99 -6.12
C SER A 69 -6.27 -2.54 -6.83
N ILE A 70 -5.99 -3.05 -8.04
CA ILE A 70 -4.86 -2.61 -8.87
C ILE A 70 -5.02 -1.13 -9.23
N GLN A 71 -6.21 -0.72 -9.68
CA GLN A 71 -6.51 0.68 -10.01
C GLN A 71 -6.37 1.60 -8.79
N SER A 72 -6.90 1.19 -7.64
CA SER A 72 -6.81 1.96 -6.39
C SER A 72 -5.36 2.12 -5.92
N CYS A 73 -4.55 1.07 -6.02
CA CYS A 73 -3.12 1.13 -5.73
C CYS A 73 -2.37 2.01 -6.73
N ALA A 74 -2.69 1.95 -8.02
CA ALA A 74 -2.09 2.82 -9.03
C ALA A 74 -2.41 4.30 -8.76
N LEU A 75 -3.66 4.63 -8.40
CA LEU A 75 -4.07 5.98 -7.99
C LEU A 75 -3.33 6.44 -6.73
N ALA A 76 -3.16 5.57 -5.75
CA ALA A 76 -2.40 5.89 -4.55
C ALA A 76 -0.93 6.22 -4.88
N ILE A 77 -0.32 5.49 -5.82
CA ILE A 77 1.04 5.77 -6.31
C ILE A 77 1.07 7.12 -7.05
N ASP A 78 0.09 7.43 -7.90
CA ASP A 78 -0.01 8.73 -8.59
C ASP A 78 -0.07 9.92 -7.63
N ILE A 79 -0.84 9.78 -6.54
CA ILE A 79 -0.91 10.79 -5.49
C ILE A 79 0.47 11.01 -4.85
N GLN A 80 1.25 9.95 -4.60
CA GLN A 80 2.59 10.09 -4.03
C GLN A 80 3.56 10.71 -5.04
N ILE A 81 3.54 10.29 -6.29
CA ILE A 81 4.36 10.87 -7.37
C ILE A 81 4.07 12.37 -7.50
N SER A 82 2.80 12.78 -7.52
CA SER A 82 2.40 14.19 -7.57
C SER A 82 2.98 15.00 -6.40
N LYS A 83 2.96 14.45 -5.19
CA LYS A 83 3.58 15.09 -4.01
C LYS A 83 5.10 15.22 -4.15
N LEU A 84 5.76 14.19 -4.68
CA LEU A 84 7.21 14.23 -4.90
C LEU A 84 7.60 15.24 -5.97
N TYR A 85 6.84 15.38 -7.07
CA TYR A 85 7.07 16.44 -8.07
C TYR A 85 6.93 17.83 -7.46
N LYS A 86 5.89 18.08 -6.65
CA LYS A 86 5.75 19.36 -5.94
C LYS A 86 6.92 19.64 -4.99
N LEU A 87 7.52 18.61 -4.40
CA LEU A 87 8.72 18.76 -3.59
C LEU A 87 9.96 19.03 -4.45
N GLN A 88 10.02 18.43 -5.64
CA GLN A 88 11.09 18.64 -6.61
C GLN A 88 11.11 20.09 -7.07
N ASP A 89 9.96 20.65 -7.46
CA ASP A 89 9.85 22.06 -7.86
C ASP A 89 10.37 23.01 -6.77
N LYS A 90 9.99 22.76 -5.52
CA LYS A 90 10.45 23.54 -4.36
C LYS A 90 11.96 23.41 -4.14
N LEU A 91 12.48 22.20 -4.30
CA LEU A 91 13.90 21.92 -4.14
C LEU A 91 14.72 22.60 -5.24
N GLU A 92 14.24 22.60 -6.48
CA GLU A 92 14.87 23.28 -7.61
C GLU A 92 14.91 24.80 -7.40
N VAL A 93 13.81 25.39 -6.90
CA VAL A 93 13.79 26.81 -6.50
C VAL A 93 14.83 27.10 -5.42
N GLN A 94 14.94 26.23 -4.40
CA GLN A 94 15.92 26.38 -3.33
C GLN A 94 17.35 26.25 -3.85
N MET A 95 17.63 25.27 -4.70
CA MET A 95 18.94 25.07 -5.33
C MET A 95 19.34 26.28 -6.19
N ASN A 96 18.40 26.84 -6.97
CA ASN A 96 18.64 28.04 -7.75
C ASN A 96 18.92 29.26 -6.87
N SER A 97 18.26 29.39 -5.72
CA SER A 97 18.55 30.46 -4.75
C SER A 97 19.95 30.33 -4.16
N GLU A 98 20.36 29.12 -3.79
CA GLU A 98 21.71 28.82 -3.27
C GLU A 98 22.80 29.12 -4.30
N ILE A 99 22.59 28.75 -5.57
CA ILE A 99 23.51 29.10 -6.65
C ILE A 99 23.62 30.62 -6.78
N LYS A 100 22.51 31.35 -6.73
CA LYS A 100 22.52 32.82 -6.83
C LYS A 100 23.23 33.49 -5.65
N GLN A 101 23.10 32.95 -4.43
CA GLN A 101 23.68 33.54 -3.22
C GLN A 101 25.14 33.14 -2.99
N HIS A 102 25.50 31.89 -3.28
CA HIS A 102 26.78 31.30 -2.90
C HIS A 102 27.60 30.78 -4.09
N GLY A 103 27.08 30.85 -5.31
CA GLY A 103 27.74 30.39 -6.53
C GLY A 103 27.85 28.86 -6.67
N LYS A 104 27.31 28.10 -5.71
CA LYS A 104 27.39 26.63 -5.69
C LYS A 104 26.22 26.00 -4.94
N ILE A 105 25.91 24.76 -5.27
CA ILE A 105 24.95 23.94 -4.53
C ILE A 105 25.68 23.22 -3.37
N THR A 106 25.06 23.16 -2.21
CA THR A 106 25.59 22.36 -1.09
C THR A 106 25.49 20.85 -1.40
N PRO A 107 26.49 20.02 -1.01
CA PRO A 107 26.43 18.57 -1.23
C PRO A 107 25.17 17.92 -0.64
N ALA A 108 24.65 18.46 0.47
CA ALA A 108 23.41 18.00 1.09
C ALA A 108 22.20 18.18 0.17
N LEU A 109 22.02 19.37 -0.42
CA LEU A 109 20.91 19.64 -1.35
C LEU A 109 21.01 18.79 -2.61
N TYR A 110 22.21 18.62 -3.16
CA TYR A 110 22.44 17.74 -4.30
C TYR A 110 22.04 16.29 -4.01
N LYS A 111 22.44 15.77 -2.83
CA LYS A 111 22.06 14.42 -2.38
C LYS A 111 20.55 14.26 -2.19
N ILE A 112 19.88 15.27 -1.63
CA ILE A 112 18.42 15.26 -1.48
C ILE A 112 17.75 15.21 -2.85
N SER A 113 18.22 16.01 -3.82
CA SER A 113 17.71 16.02 -5.20
C SER A 113 17.85 14.65 -5.86
N LEU A 114 19.03 14.02 -5.80
CA LEU A 114 19.25 12.67 -6.32
C LEU A 114 18.33 11.63 -5.67
N ASN A 115 18.17 11.67 -4.35
CA ASN A 115 17.29 10.74 -3.64
C ASN A 115 15.81 10.93 -4.01
N LEU A 116 15.39 12.17 -4.24
CA LEU A 116 14.03 12.49 -4.66
C LEU A 116 13.77 11.95 -6.06
N SER A 117 14.67 12.20 -7.01
CA SER A 117 14.59 11.66 -8.38
C SER A 117 14.55 10.14 -8.37
N LYS A 118 15.41 9.49 -7.56
CA LYS A 118 15.37 8.03 -7.38
C LYS A 118 14.01 7.55 -6.86
N SER A 119 13.46 8.23 -5.86
CA SER A 119 12.17 7.85 -5.27
C SER A 119 11.01 7.98 -6.26
N ILE A 120 11.02 9.01 -7.11
CA ILE A 120 10.04 9.19 -8.19
C ILE A 120 10.16 8.02 -9.19
N THR A 121 11.36 7.74 -9.65
CA THR A 121 11.63 6.63 -10.59
C THR A 121 11.21 5.28 -10.01
N ASP A 122 11.52 5.00 -8.74
CA ASP A 122 11.13 3.75 -8.07
C ASP A 122 9.60 3.61 -8.00
N LEU A 123 8.85 4.70 -7.76
CA LEU A 123 7.39 4.68 -7.77
C LEU A 123 6.81 4.50 -9.17
N LEU A 124 7.42 5.10 -10.19
CA LEU A 124 7.02 4.91 -11.59
C LEU A 124 7.20 3.46 -12.02
N PHE A 125 8.33 2.83 -11.68
CA PHE A 125 8.55 1.41 -11.93
C PHE A 125 7.51 0.53 -11.23
N ARG A 126 7.27 0.75 -9.93
CA ARG A 126 6.24 0.00 -9.18
C ARG A 126 4.84 0.16 -9.75
N LYS A 127 4.48 1.36 -10.22
CA LYS A 127 3.20 1.59 -10.90
C LYS A 127 3.13 0.80 -12.20
N THR A 128 4.20 0.83 -12.98
CA THR A 128 4.29 0.14 -14.26
C THR A 128 4.16 -1.37 -14.06
N ASP A 129 4.92 -1.94 -13.11
CA ASP A 129 4.86 -3.35 -12.75
C ASP A 129 3.45 -3.76 -12.31
N LEU A 130 2.80 -2.92 -11.48
CA LEU A 130 1.45 -3.16 -10.99
C LEU A 130 0.40 -3.16 -12.11
N VAL A 131 0.51 -2.24 -13.08
CA VAL A 131 -0.46 -2.09 -14.17
C VAL A 131 -0.26 -3.13 -15.27
N ILE A 132 0.98 -3.55 -15.52
CA ILE A 132 1.31 -4.57 -16.54
C ILE A 132 1.13 -6.00 -15.99
N SER A 133 1.15 -6.18 -14.67
CA SER A 133 0.94 -7.49 -14.05
C SER A 133 -0.38 -8.11 -14.53
N PRO A 134 -0.35 -9.36 -15.03
CA PRO A 134 -1.56 -10.01 -15.52
C PRO A 134 -2.59 -10.08 -14.40
N THR A 135 -3.81 -9.67 -14.71
CA THR A 135 -4.95 -9.74 -13.80
C THR A 135 -5.37 -11.20 -13.61
N ALA A 136 -6.08 -11.49 -12.51
CA ALA A 136 -6.42 -12.87 -12.14
C ALA A 136 -7.12 -13.65 -13.28
N ASP A 137 -7.97 -13.00 -14.06
CA ASP A 137 -8.62 -13.58 -15.25
C ASP A 137 -7.63 -13.99 -16.35
N ILE A 138 -6.59 -13.19 -16.60
CA ILE A 138 -5.54 -13.50 -17.58
C ILE A 138 -4.72 -14.68 -17.08
N THR A 139 -4.33 -14.67 -15.81
CA THR A 139 -3.55 -15.77 -15.20
C THR A 139 -4.33 -17.09 -15.23
N LEU A 140 -5.61 -17.08 -14.85
CA LEU A 140 -6.48 -18.26 -14.91
C LEU A 140 -6.67 -18.75 -16.35
N SER A 141 -6.87 -17.84 -17.31
CA SER A 141 -7.03 -18.20 -18.72
C SER A 141 -5.78 -18.84 -19.31
N ASN A 142 -4.60 -18.37 -18.92
CA ASN A 142 -3.33 -18.95 -19.35
C ASN A 142 -3.12 -20.34 -18.75
N TYR A 143 -3.44 -20.53 -17.47
CA TYR A 143 -3.34 -21.83 -16.80
C TYR A 143 -4.25 -22.88 -17.46
N ILE A 144 -5.49 -22.52 -17.78
CA ILE A 144 -6.44 -23.42 -18.47
C ILE A 144 -5.93 -23.80 -19.87
N LYS A 145 -5.32 -22.87 -20.60
CA LYS A 145 -4.75 -23.13 -21.93
C LYS A 145 -3.52 -24.03 -21.86
N GLU A 146 -2.68 -23.87 -20.84
CA GLU A 146 -1.50 -24.72 -20.62
C GLU A 146 -1.91 -26.15 -20.26
N ASP A 147 -2.85 -26.34 -19.32
CA ASP A 147 -3.36 -27.68 -18.97
C ASP A 147 -4.01 -28.39 -20.18
N ALA A 148 -4.76 -27.65 -21.01
CA ALA A 148 -5.38 -28.20 -22.22
C ALA A 148 -4.38 -28.52 -23.34
N ALA A 149 -3.16 -27.98 -23.30
CA ALA A 149 -2.11 -28.26 -24.28
C ALA A 149 -1.21 -29.45 -23.88
N VAL A 150 -1.29 -29.91 -22.63
CA VAL A 150 -0.49 -31.01 -22.07
C VAL A 150 -1.32 -32.32 -21.94
N ALA A 151 -2.64 -32.24 -22.11
CA ALA A 151 -3.57 -33.37 -22.16
C ALA A 151 -3.78 -33.89 -23.60
#